data_AF-A0A9E5BHJ8-F1
#
_entry.id   AF-A0A9E5BHJ8-F1
#
_cell.length_a   1.000
_cell.length_b   1.000
_cell.length_c   1.000
_cell.angle_alpha   90.00
_cell.angle_beta   90.00
_cell.angle_gamma   90.00
#
_symmetry.space_group_name_H-M   'P 1'
#
loop_
_entity.id
_entity.type
_entity.pdbx_description
1 polymer ?
#
loop_
_entity_poly.entity_id
_entity_poly.type
_entity_poly.pdbx_seq_one_letter_code
_entity_poly.pdbx_strand_id
1 'polypeptide(L)' 'DDMAKIKPMRQMSLENCLEYIESDELVEVTPNFIRMRKRYLTENERKRFGKQ' A
#
# COMPACT_ATOMS: atom_id res chain seq x y z
N ASP A 1 17.88 -25.30 13.92
CA ASP A 1 16.71 -25.16 13.05
C ASP A 1 15.67 -24.22 13.63
N ASP A 2 15.96 -22.92 13.57
CA ASP A 2 14.94 -21.89 13.74
C ASP A 2 14.42 -21.54 12.35
N MET A 3 13.38 -22.24 11.92
CA MET A 3 12.60 -21.85 10.75
C MET A 3 11.98 -20.48 11.02
N ALA A 4 12.25 -19.52 10.14
CA ALA A 4 11.72 -18.16 10.24
C ALA A 4 10.18 -18.17 10.33
N LYS A 5 9.64 -17.88 11.51
CA LYS A 5 8.19 -17.72 11.72
C LYS A 5 7.76 -16.34 11.22
N ILE A 6 7.02 -16.30 10.11
CA ILE A 6 6.45 -15.07 9.56
C ILE A 6 5.09 -14.81 10.25
N LYS A 7 4.87 -13.58 10.74
CA LYS A 7 3.58 -13.17 11.30
C LYS A 7 2.49 -13.19 10.22
N PRO A 8 1.24 -13.52 10.56
CA PRO A 8 0.14 -13.48 9.60
C PRO A 8 -0.05 -12.07 9.03
N MET A 9 -0.53 -12.00 7.79
CA MET A 9 -0.83 -10.72 7.14
C MET A 9 -1.98 -10.01 7.86
N ARG A 10 -1.92 -8.67 7.90
CA ARG A 10 -3.03 -7.85 8.36
C ARG A 10 -4.09 -7.82 7.26
N GLN A 11 -5.29 -8.32 7.57
CA GLN A 11 -6.43 -8.15 6.68
C GLN A 11 -7.07 -6.79 6.90
N MET A 12 -7.27 -6.04 5.81
CA MET A 12 -7.91 -4.74 5.81
C MET A 12 -9.13 -4.79 4.88
N SER A 13 -10.26 -4.24 5.34
CA SER A 13 -11.42 -4.03 4.48
C SER A 13 -11.21 -2.82 3.57
N LEU A 14 -12.11 -2.59 2.62
CA LEU A 14 -12.05 -1.43 1.73
C LEU A 14 -12.08 -0.11 2.52
N GLU A 15 -12.98 -0.03 3.50
CA GLU A 15 -13.17 1.13 4.37
C GLU A 15 -11.90 1.42 5.16
N ASN A 16 -11.31 0.38 5.77
CA ASN A 16 -10.05 0.51 6.51
C ASN A 16 -8.89 0.96 5.61
N CYS A 17 -8.85 0.49 4.35
CA CYS A 17 -7.86 0.96 3.38
C CYS A 17 -8.07 2.43 3.04
N LEU A 18 -9.31 2.87 2.81
CA LEU A 18 -9.63 4.26 2.48
C LEU A 18 -9.33 5.23 3.62
N GLU A 19 -9.51 4.80 4.88
CA GLU A 19 -9.12 5.59 6.05
C GLU A 19 -7.58 5.67 6.22
N TYR A 20 -6.87 4.63 5.77
CA TYR A 20 -5.42 4.53 5.96
C TYR A 20 -4.58 5.28 4.91
N ILE A 21 -5.08 5.47 3.68
CA ILE A 21 -4.26 6.04 2.60
C ILE A 21 -3.88 7.51 2.83
N GLU A 22 -2.67 7.86 2.39
CA GLU A 22 -2.17 9.24 2.34
C GLU A 22 -2.43 9.91 0.97
N SER A 23 -2.16 11.22 0.90
CA SER A 23 -2.39 12.02 -0.32
C SER A 23 -1.57 11.58 -1.54
N ASP A 24 -0.40 10.95 -1.32
CA ASP A 24 0.48 10.40 -2.35
C ASP A 24 0.24 8.89 -2.58
N GLU A 25 -0.83 8.33 -2.02
CA GLU A 25 -1.21 6.93 -2.10
C GLU A 25 -2.56 6.73 -2.79
N LEU A 26 -2.78 5.50 -3.24
CA LEU A 26 -3.99 5.08 -3.95
C LEU A 26 -4.36 3.66 -3.50
N VAL A 27 -5.67 3.41 -3.41
CA VAL A 27 -6.24 2.06 -3.27
C VAL A 27 -6.60 1.55 -4.66
N GLU A 28 -5.99 0.44 -5.06
CA GLU A 28 -6.34 -0.30 -6.26
C GLU A 28 -7.38 -1.35 -5.91
N VAL A 29 -8.58 -1.22 -6.49
CA VAL A 29 -9.72 -2.09 -6.24
C VAL A 29 -9.99 -2.93 -7.48
N THR A 30 -10.03 -4.25 -7.29
CA THR A 30 -10.46 -5.24 -8.29
C THR A 30 -11.53 -6.13 -7.65
N PRO A 31 -12.34 -6.88 -8.42
CA PRO A 31 -13.42 -7.69 -7.86
C PRO A 31 -12.97 -8.69 -6.78
N ASN A 32 -11.73 -9.17 -6.88
CA ASN A 32 -11.19 -10.19 -5.96
C ASN A 32 -10.16 -9.64 -4.96
N PHE A 33 -9.59 -8.45 -5.21
CA PHE A 33 -8.46 -7.96 -4.42
C PHE A 33 -8.49 -6.44 -4.24
N ILE A 34 -8.04 -6.03 -3.05
CA ILE A 34 -7.80 -4.64 -2.68
C ILE A 34 -6.31 -4.53 -2.36
N ARG A 35 -5.63 -3.55 -2.97
CA ARG A 35 -4.20 -3.31 -2.76
C ARG A 35 -3.95 -1.82 -2.51
N MET A 36 -3.03 -1.50 -1.60
CA MET A 36 -2.56 -0.13 -1.42
C MET A 36 -1.25 0.06 -2.17
N ARG A 37 -1.07 1.22 -2.79
CA ARG A 37 0.12 1.56 -3.57
C ARG A 37 0.37 3.05 -3.54
N LYS A 38 1.63 3.44 -3.75
CA LYS A 38 1.97 4.84 -4.00
C LYS A 38 1.45 5.27 -5.38
N ARG A 39 1.06 6.54 -5.48
CA ARG A 39 0.68 7.21 -6.72
C ARG A 39 1.79 7.10 -7.75
N TYR A 40 3.03 7.36 -7.32
CA TYR A 40 4.24 7.13 -8.11
C TYR A 40 4.90 5.83 -7.67
N LEU A 41 5.03 4.90 -8.60
CA LEU A 41 5.55 3.57 -8.28
C LEU A 41 7.05 3.60 -8.00
N THR A 42 7.81 4.28 -8.84
CA THR A 42 9.27 4.29 -8.76
C THR A 42 9.76 5.31 -7.74
N GLU A 43 10.85 5.02 -7.06
CA GLU A 43 11.44 5.93 -6.08
C GLU A 43 11.88 7.26 -6.71
N ASN A 44 12.40 7.22 -7.95
CA ASN A 44 12.82 8.42 -8.67
C ASN A 44 11.65 9.36 -8.96
N GLU A 45 10.50 8.82 -9.38
CA GLU A 45 9.28 9.62 -9.58
C GLU A 45 8.79 10.20 -8.25
N ARG A 46 8.80 9.41 -7.16
CA ARG A 46 8.46 9.92 -5.83
C ARG A 46 9.35 11.08 -5.41
N LYS A 47 10.67 11.02 -5.61
CA LYS A 47 11.59 12.12 -5.31
C LYS A 47 11.36 13.36 -6.18
N ARG A 48 10.94 13.15 -7.44
CA ARG A 48 10.68 14.25 -8.38
C ARG A 48 9.38 14.99 -8.05
N PHE A 49 8.33 14.24 -7.72
CA PHE A 49 6.99 14.79 -7.46
C PHE A 49 6.69 15.04 -5.98
N GLY A 50 7.46 14.44 -5.07
CA GLY A 50 7.42 14.66 -3.62
C GLY A 50 8.27 15.84 -3.15
N LYS A 51 8.81 16.65 -4.07
CA LYS A 51 9.31 17.99 -3.75
C LYS A 51 8.11 18.93 -3.59
N GLN A 52 7.45 18.85 -2.43
CA GLN A 52 6.70 19.95 -1.83
C GLN A 52 7.26 20.21 -0.44
#